data_AF-A0A920NSW0-F1
#
_entry.id   AF-A0A920NSW0-F1
#
_cell.length_a   1.000
_cell.length_b   1.000
_cell.length_c   1.000
_cell.angle_alpha   90.00
_cell.angle_beta   90.00
_cell.angle_gamma   90.00
#
_symmetry.space_group_name_H-M   'P 1'
#
loop_
_entity.id
_entity.type
_entity.pdbx_description
1 polymer ?
#
loop_
_entity_poly.entity_id
_entity_poly.type
_entity_poly.pdbx_seq_one_letter_code
_entity_poly.pdbx_strand_id
1 'polypeptide(L)' 'MEEYTFMVFVSPVGSYFKGGVKPLRLKVSNNYHRAAPKGIGDAKAIGNYLASLYPSLKRKIEALMRLFI' A
#
# COMPACT_ATOMS: atom_id res chain seq x y z
N MET A 1 27.01 -17.66 6.41
CA MET A 1 27.25 -16.22 6.16
C MET A 1 25.94 -15.64 5.66
N GLU A 2 25.55 -14.49 6.20
CA GLU A 2 24.39 -13.74 5.70
C GLU A 2 24.90 -12.78 4.64
N GLU A 3 24.34 -12.86 3.43
CA GLU A 3 24.71 -12.00 2.30
C GLU A 3 23.51 -11.15 1.91
N TYR A 4 23.77 -9.89 1.58
CA TYR A 4 22.75 -8.90 1.23
C TYR A 4 23.17 -8.13 -0.01
N THR A 5 22.19 -7.79 -0.84
CA THR A 5 22.37 -6.98 -2.04
C THR A 5 21.61 -5.67 -1.91
N PHE A 6 22.31 -4.55 -2.06
CA PHE A 6 21.70 -3.22 -2.18
C PHE A 6 21.58 -2.84 -3.66
N MET A 7 20.41 -2.35 -4.06
CA MET A 7 20.12 -2.03 -5.47
C MET A 7 19.31 -0.73 -5.56
N VAL A 8 19.61 0.08 -6.59
CA VAL A 8 18.88 1.31 -6.93
C VAL A 8 18.48 1.27 -8.40
N PHE A 9 17.23 1.61 -8.69
CA PHE A 9 16.69 1.70 -10.05
C PHE A 9 15.80 2.94 -10.18
N VAL A 10 15.55 3.38 -11.41
CA VAL A 10 14.71 4.55 -11.71
C VAL A 10 13.61 4.16 -12.70
N SER A 11 12.45 4.82 -12.58
CA SER A 11 11.34 4.68 -13.51
C SER A 11 10.70 6.05 -13.73
N PRO A 12 10.52 6.52 -14.98
CA PRO A 12 9.89 7.80 -15.24
C PRO A 12 8.40 7.74 -14.89
N VAL A 13 7.88 8.78 -14.22
CA VAL A 13 6.45 8.91 -13.88
C VAL A 13 5.90 10.27 -14.32
N GLY A 14 4.65 10.28 -14.77
CA GLY A 14 3.93 11.52 -15.10
C GLY A 14 3.35 12.22 -13.85
N SER A 15 2.86 13.45 -14.01
CA SER A 15 2.21 14.19 -12.93
C SER A 15 0.88 13.55 -12.51
N TYR A 16 0.76 13.21 -11.22
CA TYR A 16 -0.44 12.59 -10.64
C TYR A 16 -1.66 13.51 -10.57
N PHE A 17 -1.46 14.82 -10.60
CA PHE A 17 -2.51 15.84 -10.44
C PHE A 17 -2.68 16.72 -11.68
N LYS A 18 -2.32 16.20 -12.85
CA LYS A 18 -2.53 16.90 -14.12
C LYS A 18 -4.04 17.10 -14.32
N GLY A 19 -4.50 18.34 -14.23
CA GLY A 19 -5.92 18.71 -14.28
C GLY A 19 -6.62 18.86 -12.91
N GLY A 20 -5.85 18.94 -11.82
CA GLY A 20 -6.37 19.20 -10.46
C GLY A 20 -6.38 17.97 -9.55
N VAL A 21 -6.63 18.20 -8.26
CA VAL A 21 -6.69 17.14 -7.24
C VAL A 21 -8.05 16.45 -7.31
N LYS A 22 -8.06 15.14 -7.54
CA LYS A 22 -9.28 14.32 -7.45
C LYS A 22 -9.39 13.68 -6.07
N PRO A 23 -10.46 13.93 -5.30
CA PRO A 23 -10.67 13.30 -4.02
C PRO A 23 -10.74 11.77 -4.13
N LEU A 24 -10.15 11.08 -3.16
CA LEU A 24 -10.24 9.63 -3.05
C LEU A 24 -11.45 9.23 -2.22
N ARG A 25 -12.15 8.19 -2.64
CA ARG A 25 -13.11 7.49 -1.77
C ARG A 25 -12.33 6.53 -0.89
N LEU A 26 -12.62 6.54 0.41
CA LEU A 26 -11.90 5.75 1.42
C LEU A 26 -12.86 4.83 2.16
N LYS A 27 -12.44 3.59 2.41
CA LYS A 27 -13.21 2.61 3.19
C LYS A 27 -12.38 2.18 4.39
N VAL A 28 -12.95 2.35 5.57
CA VAL A 28 -12.39 1.82 6.82
C VAL A 28 -12.89 0.39 7.01
N SER A 29 -11.99 -0.52 7.38
CA SER A 29 -12.33 -1.92 7.66
C SER A 29 -11.77 -2.34 9.01
N ASN A 30 -12.60 -2.99 9.81
CA ASN A 30 -12.20 -3.59 11.10
C ASN A 30 -11.84 -5.08 10.96
N ASN A 31 -11.95 -5.64 9.74
CA ASN A 31 -11.76 -7.08 9.50
C ASN A 31 -10.31 -7.43 9.16
N TYR A 32 -9.47 -6.43 8.90
CA TYR A 32 -8.10 -6.60 8.44
C TYR A 32 -7.20 -5.58 9.11
N HIS A 33 -6.04 -6.03 9.59
CA HIS A 33 -5.00 -5.18 10.13
C HIS A 33 -3.79 -5.19 9.20
N ARG A 34 -3.26 -4.01 8.89
CA ARG A 34 -2.03 -3.87 8.10
C ARG A 34 -0.80 -4.32 8.87
N ALA A 35 -0.75 -3.97 10.15
CA ALA A 35 0.33 -4.28 11.07
C ALA A 35 -0.25 -4.50 12.47
N ALA A 36 0.40 -5.37 13.25
CA ALA A 36 0.06 -5.58 14.66
C ALA A 36 0.64 -4.47 15.56
N PRO A 37 0.06 -4.22 16.74
CA PRO A 37 0.68 -3.36 17.75
C PRO A 37 2.09 -3.83 18.10
N LYS A 38 3.05 -2.89 18.18
CA LYS A 38 4.49 -3.19 18.37
C LYS A 38 5.11 -4.07 17.28
N GLY A 39 4.43 -4.23 16.14
CA GLY A 39 4.97 -4.92 14.97
C GLY A 39 5.84 -4.00 14.10
N ILE A 40 6.13 -4.46 12.89
CA ILE A 40 6.97 -3.73 11.93
C ILE A 40 6.23 -2.66 11.12
N GLY A 41 5.10 -2.15 11.62
CA GLY A 41 4.21 -1.24 10.88
C GLY A 41 4.88 0.08 10.46
N ASP A 42 5.92 0.48 11.20
CA ASP A 42 6.67 1.73 10.98
C ASP A 42 7.88 1.55 10.06
N ALA A 43 8.26 0.30 9.76
CA ALA A 43 9.34 0.00 8.82
C ALA A 43 8.82 -0.16 7.39
N LYS A 44 9.58 0.31 6.40
CA LYS A 44 9.28 0.08 4.98
C LYS A 44 9.68 -1.34 4.56
N ALA A 45 8.89 -2.31 4.99
CA ALA A 45 9.12 -3.73 4.79
C ALA A 45 8.00 -4.38 3.95
N ILE A 46 8.37 -5.38 3.14
CA ILE A 46 7.44 -6.07 2.22
C ILE A 46 6.25 -6.73 2.93
N GLY A 47 6.43 -7.17 4.18
CA GLY A 47 5.36 -7.80 4.96
C GLY A 47 4.11 -6.92 5.11
N ASN A 48 4.30 -5.61 5.30
CA ASN A 48 3.20 -4.65 5.45
C ASN A 48 2.37 -4.49 4.14
N TYR A 49 3.02 -4.64 2.98
CA TYR A 49 2.37 -4.56 1.68
C TYR A 49 1.54 -5.82 1.39
N LEU A 50 2.08 -7.00 1.72
CA LEU A 50 1.38 -8.28 1.54
C LEU A 50 0.10 -8.35 2.38
N ALA A 51 0.15 -7.90 3.64
CA ALA A 51 -1.02 -7.82 4.52
C ALA A 51 -2.13 -6.93 3.95
N SER A 52 -1.77 -5.89 3.19
CA SER A 52 -2.71 -4.95 2.57
C SER A 52 -3.25 -5.41 1.21
N LEU A 53 -2.61 -6.39 0.56
CA LEU A 53 -2.93 -6.83 -0.80
C LEU A 53 -4.23 -7.66 -0.85
N TYR A 54 -4.40 -8.61 0.06
CA TYR A 54 -5.60 -9.48 0.09
C TYR A 54 -6.90 -8.69 0.32
N PRO A 55 -6.98 -7.76 1.30
CA PRO A 55 -8.14 -6.89 1.46
C PRO A 55 -8.42 -6.02 0.21
N SER A 56 -7.36 -5.56 -0.45
CA SER A 56 -7.46 -4.75 -1.67
C SER A 56 -8.02 -5.56 -2.85
N LEU A 57 -7.62 -6.82 -3.00
CA LEU A 57 -8.07 -7.71 -4.06
C LEU A 57 -9.53 -8.19 -3.86
N LYS A 58 -9.93 -8.47 -2.61
CA LYS A 58 -11.29 -8.91 -2.28
C LYS A 58 -12.35 -7.86 -2.63
N ARG A 59 -11.95 -6.59 -2.77
CA ARG A 59 -12.81 -5.44 -3.14
C ARG A 59 -13.09 -5.36 -4.66
N LYS A 60 -13.50 -6.47 -5.30
CA LYS A 60 -13.84 -6.47 -6.73
C LYS A 60 -14.94 -5.41 -7.04
N ILE A 61 -14.61 -4.51 -7.98
CA ILE A 61 -15.48 -3.73 -8.87
C ILE A 61 -16.35 -2.60 -8.27
N GLU A 62 -16.73 -2.63 -7.00
CA GLU A 62 -17.42 -1.47 -6.40
C GLU A 62 -16.42 -0.34 -6.08
N ALA A 63 -16.33 0.60 -7.03
CA ALA A 63 -15.81 1.95 -6.89
C ALA A 63 -14.45 2.05 -6.18
N LEU A 64 -13.36 2.02 -6.95
CA LEU A 64 -11.98 2.45 -6.62
C LEU A 64 -11.83 3.20 -5.27
N MET A 65 -11.74 2.44 -4.17
CA MET A 65 -11.48 2.94 -2.81
C MET A 65 -10.10 2.50 -2.38
N ARG A 66 -9.27 3.46 -1.95
CA ARG A 66 -7.91 3.18 -1.46
C ARG A 66 -8.03 2.66 -0.02
N LEU A 67 -7.49 1.48 0.25
CA LEU A 67 -7.22 1.03 1.62
C LEU A 67 -5.86 1.60 2.03
N PHE A 68 -5.74 2.13 3.24
CA PHE A 68 -4.47 2.68 3.73
C PHE A 68 -3.40 1.58 3.83
N ILE A 69 -2.21 1.90 3.32
CA ILE A 69 -0.94 1.16 3.48
C ILE A 69 -0.06 1.96 4.46
#